data_AF-A0A951GQB4-F1
#
_entry.id   AF-A0A951GQB4-F1
#
_cell.length_a   1.000
_cell.length_b   1.000
_cell.length_c   1.000
_cell.angle_alpha   90.00
_cell.angle_beta   90.00
_cell.angle_gamma   90.00
#
_symmetry.space_group_name_H-M   'P 1'
#
loop_
_entity.id
_entity.type
_entity.pdbx_description
1 polymer ?
#
loop_
_entity_poly.entity_id
_entity_poly.type
_entity_poly.pdbx_seq_one_letter_code
_entity_poly.pdbx_strand_id
1 'polypeptide(L)'
;MKSATAVDAARVELLLAELRLPAIKLVWSDLAAQADKEGWPAARFLAALAEHEMAERGRRRIERHLAEARLPPGKTLDAFDFEAVPMVSKAQIMAWAAGDSWLEKGANLIMFGPPGAGKSHLAAALGFALVENGWRVLFARTTDLVQRLQIARRELALETAI
;
A
#
# COMPACT_ATOMS: atom_id res chain seq x y z
N MET A 1 -27.05 37.13 -22.38
CA MET A 1 -25.63 37.25 -21.97
C MET A 1 -25.44 36.34 -20.77
N LYS A 2 -24.65 35.27 -20.89
CA LYS A 2 -24.59 34.13 -19.96
C LYS A 2 -24.21 34.60 -18.54
N SER A 3 -25.07 34.29 -17.56
CA SER A 3 -24.71 34.27 -16.15
C SER A 3 -23.64 33.21 -15.97
N ALA A 4 -22.39 33.63 -15.74
CA ALA A 4 -21.39 32.76 -15.15
C ALA A 4 -21.87 32.48 -13.72
N THR A 5 -22.43 31.29 -13.49
CA THR A 5 -22.67 30.78 -12.13
C THR A 5 -21.32 30.75 -11.42
N ALA A 6 -21.08 31.70 -10.53
CA ALA A 6 -19.94 31.67 -9.62
C ALA A 6 -20.00 30.33 -8.89
N VAL A 7 -18.99 29.49 -9.08
CA VAL A 7 -18.88 28.23 -8.35
C VAL A 7 -18.81 28.58 -6.87
N ASP A 8 -19.80 28.12 -6.09
CA ASP A 8 -19.76 28.25 -4.64
C ASP A 8 -18.68 27.30 -4.10
N ALA A 9 -17.45 27.80 -4.07
CA ALA A 9 -16.26 27.06 -3.65
C ALA A 9 -16.44 26.48 -2.23
N ALA A 10 -17.10 27.23 -1.34
CA ALA A 10 -17.37 26.77 0.02
C ALA A 10 -18.34 25.58 0.02
N ARG A 11 -19.38 25.62 -0.82
CA ARG A 11 -20.29 24.48 -0.99
C ARG A 11 -19.58 23.25 -1.56
N VAL A 12 -18.72 23.44 -2.57
CA VAL A 12 -17.93 22.35 -3.17
C VAL A 12 -17.03 21.71 -2.11
N GLU A 13 -16.28 22.49 -1.36
CA GLU A 13 -15.39 21.96 -0.31
C GLU A 13 -16.13 21.20 0.81
N LEU A 14 -17.31 21.69 1.20
CA LEU A 14 -18.16 21.02 2.18
C LEU A 14 -18.63 19.66 1.67
N LEU A 15 -19.12 19.60 0.42
CA LEU A 15 -19.57 18.36 -0.20
C LEU A 15 -18.41 17.34 -0.35
N LEU A 16 -17.23 17.81 -0.76
CA LEU A 16 -16.05 16.95 -0.89
C LEU A 16 -15.58 16.39 0.45
N ALA A 17 -15.68 17.18 1.53
CA ALA A 17 -15.40 16.71 2.88
C ALA A 17 -16.38 15.61 3.31
N GLU A 18 -17.68 15.82 3.09
CA GLU A 18 -18.73 14.84 3.44
C GLU A 18 -18.58 13.53 2.66
N LEU A 19 -18.24 13.61 1.37
CA LEU A 19 -17.96 12.45 0.52
C LEU A 19 -16.60 11.78 0.82
N ARG A 20 -15.81 12.34 1.75
CA ARG A 20 -14.46 11.89 2.09
C ARG A 20 -13.54 11.85 0.87
N LEU A 21 -13.52 12.91 0.06
CA LEU A 21 -12.67 13.07 -1.13
C LEU A 21 -11.53 14.07 -0.86
N PRO A 22 -10.57 13.76 0.04
CA PRO A 22 -9.56 14.70 0.47
C PRO A 22 -8.57 15.10 -0.62
N ALA A 23 -8.28 14.24 -1.61
CA ALA A 23 -7.36 14.60 -2.67
C ALA A 23 -8.02 15.60 -3.62
N ILE A 24 -9.25 15.31 -4.07
CA ILE A 24 -10.03 16.25 -4.89
C ILE A 24 -10.21 17.58 -4.17
N LYS A 25 -10.52 17.57 -2.86
CA LYS A 25 -10.62 18.80 -2.07
C LYS A 25 -9.36 19.68 -2.16
N LEU A 26 -8.18 19.08 -2.27
CA LEU A 26 -6.92 19.81 -2.38
C LEU A 26 -6.67 20.38 -3.78
N VAL A 27 -7.12 19.70 -4.84
CA VAL A 27 -6.72 20.01 -6.23
C VAL A 27 -7.85 20.54 -7.13
N TRP A 28 -9.11 20.51 -6.68
CA TRP A 28 -10.25 20.78 -7.56
C TRP A 28 -10.24 22.19 -8.15
N SER A 29 -9.81 23.20 -7.39
CA SER A 29 -9.81 24.60 -7.83
C SER A 29 -8.80 24.81 -8.97
N ASP A 30 -7.63 24.20 -8.84
CA ASP A 30 -6.54 24.34 -9.80
C ASP A 30 -6.88 23.57 -11.09
N LEU A 31 -7.42 22.35 -10.95
CA LEU A 31 -7.88 21.56 -12.09
C LEU A 31 -9.08 22.20 -12.79
N ALA A 32 -9.98 22.87 -12.06
CA ALA A 32 -11.09 23.61 -12.66
C ALA A 32 -10.58 24.80 -13.47
N ALA A 33 -9.67 25.60 -12.91
CA ALA A 33 -9.05 26.72 -13.61
C ALA A 33 -8.28 26.25 -14.87
N GLN A 34 -7.61 25.11 -14.79
CA GLN A 34 -6.94 24.50 -15.94
C GLN A 34 -7.94 24.03 -17.00
N ALA A 35 -9.01 23.34 -16.60
CA ALA A 35 -10.06 22.86 -17.49
C ALA A 35 -10.74 24.01 -18.24
N ASP A 36 -11.02 25.12 -17.55
CA ASP A 36 -11.60 26.33 -18.15
C ASP A 36 -10.65 26.97 -19.16
N LYS A 37 -9.35 27.07 -18.82
CA LYS A 37 -8.33 27.65 -19.70
C LYS A 37 -8.10 26.82 -20.97
N GLU A 38 -8.06 25.50 -20.83
CA GLU A 38 -7.77 24.57 -21.93
C GLU A 38 -9.03 24.09 -22.66
N GLY A 39 -10.22 24.48 -22.22
CA GLY A 39 -11.49 24.09 -22.83
C GLY A 39 -11.77 22.59 -22.71
N TRP A 40 -11.47 21.98 -21.55
CA TRP A 40 -11.68 20.55 -21.36
C TRP A 40 -13.17 20.20 -21.42
N PRO A 41 -13.54 19.08 -22.07
CA PRO A 41 -14.86 18.50 -21.87
C PRO A 41 -15.09 18.19 -20.39
N ALA A 42 -16.32 18.39 -19.88
CA ALA A 42 -16.65 18.13 -18.48
C ALA A 42 -16.31 16.68 -18.05
N ALA A 43 -16.45 15.71 -18.96
CA ALA A 43 -16.06 14.33 -18.72
C ALA A 43 -14.56 14.16 -18.44
N ARG A 44 -13.69 14.92 -19.13
CA ARG A 44 -12.24 14.91 -18.91
C ARG A 44 -11.88 15.51 -17.55
N PHE A 45 -12.51 16.62 -17.17
CA PHE A 45 -12.32 17.22 -15.85
C PHE A 45 -12.72 16.26 -14.73
N LEU A 46 -13.89 15.62 -14.85
CA LEU A 46 -14.34 14.63 -13.87
C LEU A 46 -13.40 13.43 -13.78
N ALA A 47 -12.91 12.92 -14.92
CA ALA A 47 -11.94 11.82 -14.95
C ALA A 47 -10.63 12.21 -14.24
N ALA A 48 -10.09 13.40 -14.52
CA ALA A 48 -8.86 13.88 -13.88
C ALA A 48 -9.01 13.99 -12.35
N LEU A 49 -10.13 14.55 -11.87
CA LEU A 49 -10.43 14.58 -10.43
C LEU A 49 -10.45 13.19 -9.81
N ALA A 50 -11.15 12.25 -10.44
CA ALA A 50 -11.29 10.88 -9.96
C ALA A 50 -9.95 10.12 -9.95
N GLU A 51 -9.14 10.30 -10.99
CA GLU A 51 -7.79 9.72 -11.09
C GLU A 51 -6.88 10.20 -9.96
N HIS A 52 -6.89 11.50 -9.65
CA HIS A 52 -6.14 12.07 -8.53
C HIS A 52 -6.55 11.47 -7.18
N GLU A 53 -7.85 11.34 -6.93
CA GLU A 53 -8.36 10.71 -5.71
C GLU A 53 -7.96 9.22 -5.61
N MET A 54 -8.09 8.50 -6.71
CA MET A 54 -7.81 7.07 -6.75
C MET A 54 -6.31 6.80 -6.52
N ALA A 55 -5.44 7.59 -7.13
CA ALA A 55 -3.99 7.54 -6.92
C ALA A 55 -3.60 7.83 -5.47
N GLU A 56 -4.14 8.91 -4.88
CA GLU A 56 -3.83 9.30 -3.51
C GLU A 56 -4.35 8.27 -2.48
N ARG A 57 -5.53 7.67 -2.71
CA ARG A 57 -6.04 6.56 -1.89
C ARG A 57 -5.16 5.33 -1.98
N GLY A 58 -4.69 4.98 -3.19
CA GLY A 58 -3.74 3.90 -3.40
C GLY A 58 -2.46 4.12 -2.61
N ARG A 59 -1.85 5.31 -2.74
CA ARG A 59 -0.64 5.71 -2.01
C ARG A 59 -0.82 5.59 -0.49
N ARG A 60 -1.86 6.20 0.08
CA ARG A 60 -2.14 6.14 1.53
C ARG A 60 -2.39 4.72 2.02
N ARG A 61 -3.03 3.87 1.20
CA ARG A 61 -3.24 2.46 1.54
C ARG A 61 -1.91 1.73 1.65
N ILE A 62 -1.01 1.90 0.68
CA ILE A 62 0.32 1.28 0.68
C ILE A 62 1.14 1.78 1.86
N GLU A 63 1.18 3.10 2.10
CA GLU A 63 1.89 3.69 3.26
C GLU A 63 1.40 3.13 4.59
N ARG A 64 0.07 3.02 4.76
CA ARG A 64 -0.51 2.41 5.96
C ARG A 64 -0.11 0.94 6.09
N HIS A 65 -0.22 0.15 5.02
CA HIS A 65 0.17 -1.26 5.05
C HIS A 65 1.66 -1.44 5.34
N LEU A 66 2.52 -0.55 4.83
CA LEU A 66 3.94 -0.59 5.10
C LEU A 66 4.26 -0.29 6.57
N ALA A 67 3.59 0.71 7.14
CA ALA A 67 3.70 1.03 8.57
C ALA A 67 3.20 -0.13 9.45
N GLU A 68 2.07 -0.75 9.10
CA GLU A 68 1.50 -1.92 9.79
C GLU A 68 2.41 -3.15 9.69
N ALA A 69 3.12 -3.33 8.58
CA ALA A 69 3.94 -4.51 8.33
C ALA A 69 5.20 -4.62 9.20
N ARG A 70 5.69 -3.49 9.74
CA ARG A 70 6.87 -3.44 10.62
C ARG A 70 8.12 -4.11 10.01
N LEU A 71 8.26 -3.98 8.70
CA LEU A 71 9.39 -4.56 7.96
C LEU A 71 10.70 -3.83 8.30
N PRO A 72 11.82 -4.55 8.43
CA PRO A 72 13.12 -3.92 8.67
C PRO A 72 13.54 -3.04 7.48
N PRO A 73 13.97 -1.79 7.70
CA PRO A 73 14.29 -0.86 6.62
C PRO A 73 15.47 -1.33 5.77
N GLY A 74 15.44 -1.01 4.48
CA GLY A 74 16.52 -1.32 3.53
C GLY A 74 16.61 -2.79 3.10
N LYS A 75 15.67 -3.64 3.52
CA LYS A 75 15.61 -5.06 3.15
C LYS A 75 14.68 -5.27 1.96
N THR A 76 15.07 -4.75 0.80
CA THR A 76 14.32 -4.90 -0.47
C THR A 76 14.91 -6.01 -1.34
N LEU A 77 14.18 -6.40 -2.39
CA LEU A 77 14.64 -7.40 -3.36
C LEU A 77 15.84 -6.87 -4.17
N ASP A 78 15.86 -5.57 -4.47
CA ASP A 78 16.98 -4.92 -5.16
C ASP A 78 18.26 -4.88 -4.32
N ALA A 79 18.11 -4.77 -2.99
CA ALA A 79 19.23 -4.80 -2.06
C ALA A 79 19.69 -6.23 -1.70
N PHE A 80 19.04 -7.27 -2.23
CA PHE A 80 19.41 -8.66 -1.98
C PHE A 80 20.42 -9.15 -3.02
N ASP A 81 21.57 -9.63 -2.54
CA ASP A 81 22.59 -10.24 -3.38
C ASP A 81 22.22 -11.70 -3.71
N PHE A 82 21.66 -11.90 -4.90
CA PHE A 82 21.33 -13.24 -5.41
C PHE A 82 22.56 -14.03 -5.85
N GLU A 83 23.68 -13.38 -6.16
CA GLU A 83 24.92 -14.06 -6.54
C GLU A 83 25.57 -14.74 -5.33
N ALA A 84 25.42 -14.14 -4.14
CA ALA A 84 25.85 -14.74 -2.88
C ALA A 84 25.03 -16.00 -2.48
N VAL A 85 23.86 -16.23 -3.07
CA VAL A 85 22.99 -17.39 -2.76
C VAL A 85 22.50 -18.07 -4.05
N PRO A 86 23.37 -18.77 -4.81
CA PRO A 86 23.06 -19.29 -6.15
C PRO A 86 21.92 -20.31 -6.20
N MET A 87 21.61 -20.94 -5.07
CA MET A 87 20.51 -21.90 -4.91
C MET A 87 19.12 -21.24 -4.94
N VAL A 88 19.04 -19.92 -4.78
CA VAL A 88 17.79 -19.15 -4.82
C VAL A 88 17.61 -18.54 -6.20
N SER A 89 16.61 -19.01 -6.95
CA SER A 89 16.28 -18.44 -8.25
C SER A 89 15.67 -17.06 -8.11
N LYS A 90 16.37 -16.01 -8.58
CA LYS A 90 15.85 -14.64 -8.63
C LYS A 90 14.51 -14.57 -9.36
N ALA A 91 14.38 -15.24 -10.50
CA ALA A 91 13.15 -15.26 -11.30
C ALA A 91 11.97 -15.84 -10.50
N GLN A 92 12.20 -16.90 -9.73
CA GLN A 92 11.17 -17.50 -8.89
C GLN A 92 10.75 -16.58 -7.75
N ILE A 93 11.70 -15.92 -7.08
CA ILE A 93 11.40 -14.95 -6.02
C ILE A 93 10.58 -13.77 -6.57
N MET A 94 10.95 -13.23 -7.74
CA MET A 94 10.20 -12.15 -8.37
C MET A 94 8.77 -12.59 -8.76
N ALA A 95 8.59 -13.83 -9.21
CA ALA A 95 7.26 -14.37 -9.48
C ALA A 95 6.41 -14.47 -8.21
N TRP A 96 6.98 -14.90 -7.08
CA TRP A 96 6.26 -14.96 -5.80
C TRP A 96 5.95 -13.58 -5.22
N ALA A 97 6.77 -12.58 -5.54
CA ALA A 97 6.58 -11.20 -5.10
C ALA A 97 5.30 -10.56 -5.65
N ALA A 98 4.77 -11.05 -6.77
CA ALA A 98 3.46 -10.64 -7.29
C ALA A 98 2.29 -11.05 -6.36
N GLY A 99 2.43 -12.16 -5.63
CA GLY A 99 1.44 -12.64 -4.65
C GLY A 99 0.16 -13.25 -5.23
N ASP A 100 -0.12 -13.06 -6.52
CA ASP A 100 -1.33 -13.51 -7.23
C ASP A 100 -1.49 -15.05 -7.32
N SER A 101 -0.38 -15.78 -7.39
CA SER A 101 -0.41 -17.21 -7.72
C SER A 101 -0.54 -18.16 -6.51
N TRP A 102 -0.09 -17.71 -5.32
CA TRP A 102 0.12 -18.58 -4.16
C TRP A 102 -0.60 -18.10 -2.90
N LEU A 103 -0.75 -16.79 -2.69
CA LEU A 103 -1.47 -16.26 -1.53
C LEU A 103 -2.95 -16.57 -1.60
N GLU A 104 -3.57 -16.42 -2.78
CA GLU A 104 -4.99 -16.74 -2.99
C GLU A 104 -5.31 -18.22 -2.73
N LYS A 105 -4.31 -19.10 -2.92
CA LYS A 105 -4.43 -20.54 -2.68
C LYS A 105 -4.11 -20.93 -1.24
N GLY A 106 -3.74 -19.97 -0.38
CA GLY A 106 -3.32 -20.24 1.01
C GLY A 106 -2.03 -21.07 1.09
N ALA A 107 -1.16 -21.00 0.10
CA ALA A 107 0.12 -21.70 0.12
C ALA A 107 1.08 -21.05 1.13
N ASN A 108 2.04 -21.82 1.64
CA ASN A 108 3.03 -21.35 2.59
C ASN A 108 4.43 -21.41 1.99
N LEU A 109 5.22 -20.36 2.21
CA LEU A 109 6.64 -20.34 1.88
C LEU A 109 7.47 -20.58 3.14
N ILE A 110 8.35 -21.58 3.11
CA ILE A 110 9.26 -21.87 4.21
C ILE A 110 10.70 -21.77 3.71
N MET A 111 11.51 -20.95 4.38
CA MET A 111 12.91 -20.71 4.02
C MET A 111 13.83 -21.47 4.98
N PHE A 112 14.63 -22.40 4.45
CA PHE A 112 15.60 -23.19 5.20
C PHE A 112 17.03 -22.91 4.73
N GLY A 113 18.00 -23.00 5.64
CA GLY A 113 19.41 -22.80 5.33
C GLY A 113 20.23 -22.32 6.52
N PRO A 114 21.56 -22.26 6.40
CA PRO A 114 22.45 -21.88 7.50
C PRO A 114 22.20 -20.45 7.99
N PRO A 115 22.54 -20.12 9.25
CA PRO A 115 22.51 -18.74 9.75
C PRO A 115 23.32 -17.82 8.84
N GLY A 116 22.87 -16.57 8.66
CA GLY A 116 23.57 -15.57 7.83
C GLY A 116 23.31 -15.65 6.31
N ALA A 117 22.67 -16.71 5.79
CA ALA A 117 22.36 -16.86 4.36
C ALA A 117 21.25 -15.93 3.82
N GLY A 118 20.95 -14.82 4.48
CA GLY A 118 19.99 -13.82 3.98
C GLY A 118 18.50 -14.18 4.11
N LYS A 119 18.10 -15.30 4.72
CA LYS A 119 16.68 -15.70 4.86
C LYS A 119 15.75 -14.61 5.39
N SER A 120 16.12 -13.96 6.49
CA SER A 120 15.30 -12.87 7.07
C SER A 120 15.27 -11.63 6.19
N HIS A 121 16.33 -11.36 5.42
CA HIS A 121 16.33 -10.30 4.42
C HIS A 121 15.35 -10.66 3.30
N LEU A 122 15.47 -11.85 2.72
CA LEU A 122 14.62 -12.30 1.63
C LEU A 122 13.14 -12.31 2.01
N ALA A 123 12.81 -12.76 3.23
CA ALA A 123 11.45 -12.73 3.76
C ALA A 123 10.93 -11.28 3.91
N ALA A 124 11.75 -10.37 4.43
CA ALA A 124 11.38 -8.97 4.53
C ALA A 124 11.21 -8.32 3.13
N ALA A 125 12.12 -8.61 2.21
CA ALA A 125 12.09 -8.12 0.84
C ALA A 125 10.86 -8.59 0.07
N LEU A 126 10.49 -9.86 0.22
CA LEU A 126 9.24 -10.39 -0.30
C LEU A 126 8.04 -9.66 0.33
N GLY A 127 8.07 -9.45 1.64
CA GLY A 127 7.05 -8.70 2.36
C GLY A 127 6.88 -7.26 1.83
N PHE A 128 7.97 -6.55 1.54
CA PHE A 128 7.93 -5.22 0.94
C PHE A 128 7.22 -5.24 -0.41
N ALA A 129 7.64 -6.13 -1.32
CA ALA A 129 7.04 -6.22 -2.64
C ALA A 129 5.54 -6.61 -2.59
N LEU A 130 5.16 -7.46 -1.65
CA LEU A 130 3.75 -7.81 -1.43
C LEU A 130 2.92 -6.61 -0.96
N VAL A 131 3.48 -5.77 -0.07
CA VAL A 131 2.81 -4.52 0.37
C VAL A 131 2.64 -3.54 -0.79
N GLU A 132 3.65 -3.40 -1.66
CA GLU A 132 3.56 -2.57 -2.87
C GLU A 132 2.48 -3.08 -3.84
N ASN A 133 2.29 -4.40 -3.90
CA ASN A 133 1.20 -5.05 -4.65
C ASN A 133 -0.16 -5.01 -3.91
N GLY A 134 -0.25 -4.30 -2.79
CA GLY A 134 -1.50 -4.04 -2.07
C GLY A 134 -1.90 -5.11 -1.05
N TRP A 135 -1.06 -6.11 -0.80
CA TRP A 135 -1.26 -7.11 0.24
C TRP A 135 -0.95 -6.56 1.63
N ARG A 136 -1.67 -7.05 2.64
CA ARG A 136 -1.34 -6.79 4.05
C ARG A 136 -0.32 -7.82 4.51
N VAL A 137 0.78 -7.36 5.08
CA VAL A 137 1.87 -8.19 5.59
C VAL A 137 2.07 -7.87 7.06
N LEU A 138 2.48 -8.86 7.85
CA LEU A 138 3.00 -8.69 9.20
C LEU A 138 4.36 -9.36 9.29
N PHE A 139 5.37 -8.61 9.68
CA PHE A 139 6.71 -9.15 9.96
C PHE A 139 6.97 -9.11 11.47
N ALA A 140 7.22 -10.28 12.05
CA ALA A 140 7.49 -10.41 13.48
C ALA A 140 8.46 -11.55 13.74
N ARG A 141 9.27 -11.42 14.81
CA ARG A 141 9.96 -12.58 15.37
C ARG A 141 8.95 -13.47 16.05
N THR A 142 9.13 -14.78 15.93
CA THR A 142 8.24 -15.77 16.56
C THR A 142 8.10 -15.55 18.06
N THR A 143 9.20 -15.20 18.74
CA THR A 143 9.21 -14.91 20.18
C THR A 143 8.28 -13.75 20.54
N ASP A 144 8.34 -12.66 19.77
CA ASP A 144 7.57 -11.45 20.02
C ASP A 144 6.08 -11.71 19.74
N LEU A 145 5.79 -12.47 18.68
CA LEU A 145 4.42 -12.86 18.32
C LEU A 145 3.79 -13.74 19.42
N VAL A 146 4.53 -14.75 19.90
CA VAL A 146 4.05 -15.64 20.98
C VAL A 146 3.81 -14.87 22.26
N GLN A 147 4.71 -13.97 22.65
CA GLN A 147 4.52 -13.12 23.83
C GLN A 147 3.27 -12.24 23.71
N ARG A 148 3.08 -11.58 22.56
CA ARG A 148 1.89 -10.74 22.30
C ARG A 148 0.59 -11.55 22.41
N LEU A 149 0.57 -12.75 21.83
CA LEU A 149 -0.57 -13.65 21.91
C LEU A 149 -0.84 -14.14 23.34
N GLN A 150 0.21 -14.44 24.11
CA GLN A 150 0.06 -14.86 25.51
C GLN A 150 -0.52 -13.76 26.40
N ILE A 151 -0.10 -12.50 26.20
CA ILE A 151 -0.65 -11.34 26.91
C ILE A 151 -2.11 -11.16 26.54
N ALA A 152 -2.44 -11.12 25.25
CA ALA A 152 -3.81 -10.95 24.78
C ALA A 152 -4.75 -12.06 25.29
N ARG A 153 -4.24 -13.29 25.45
CA ARG A 153 -5.00 -14.39 26.05
C ARG A 153 -5.36 -14.15 27.51
N ARG A 154 -4.43 -13.59 28.29
CA ARG A 154 -4.66 -13.25 29.70
C ARG A 154 -5.66 -12.11 29.86
N GLU A 155 -5.65 -11.17 28.92
CA GLU A 155 -6.54 -10.00 28.89
C GLU A 155 -7.88 -10.28 28.19
N LEU A 156 -8.13 -11.51 27.72
CA LEU A 156 -9.32 -11.90 26.94
C LEU A 156 -9.54 -11.06 25.66
N ALA A 157 -8.45 -10.57 25.06
CA ALA A 157 -8.45 -9.67 23.89
C ALA A 157 -7.78 -10.31 22.65
N LEU A 158 -7.89 -11.64 22.51
CA LEU A 158 -7.15 -12.42 21.50
C LEU A 158 -7.57 -12.07 20.06
N GLU A 159 -8.86 -11.77 19.85
CA GLU A 159 -9.44 -11.43 18.54
C GLU A 159 -8.86 -10.15 17.94
N THR A 160 -8.41 -9.23 18.78
CA THR A 160 -7.82 -7.94 18.37
C THR A 160 -6.30 -7.91 18.44
N ALA A 161 -5.66 -9.04 18.76
CA ALA A 161 -4.25 -9.08 19.11
C ALA A 161 -3.29 -9.00 17.90
N ILE A 162 -3.75 -9.32 16.69
CA ILE A 162 -2.94 -9.41 15.47
C ILE A 162 -3.63 -8.70 14.31
#